data_AF-A0A5C7IL58-F1
#
_entry.id   AF-A0A5C7IL58-F1
#
_cell.length_a   1.000
_cell.length_b   1.000
_cell.length_c   1.000
_cell.angle_alpha   90.00
_cell.angle_beta   90.00
_cell.angle_gamma   90.00
#
_symmetry.space_group_name_H-M   'P 1'
#
loop_
_entity.id
_entity.type
_entity.pdbx_description
1 polymer ?
#
loop_
_entity_poly.entity_id
_entity_poly.type
_entity_poly.pdbx_seq_one_letter_code
_entity_poly.pdbx_strand_id
1 'polypeptide(L)'
;MSGDHGNTAGVLDLEKMTLADWFDYMEDYLSKYITDETEKLIREMQMKAKRVDKYMRQQKMKKGSASKKTRGRTRLQLLHLQKELIQVELNVLRQPIGEPGHKLGQYIGFIRKHRLMKKYEKSSNEKEKLSELINDVGKEQWNLLVKFWNSEKGNNRSETNKTNYGKMMMHHTGGTKSFARLRDELDPEGKEPDKITMFKATYTKKKDKSTDPTVANAMVRCAESK
;
A
#
# COMPACT_ATOMS: atom_id res chain seq x y z
N MET A 1 16.46 -49.87 23.42
CA MET A 1 15.35 -50.84 23.39
C MET A 1 14.64 -50.65 22.07
N SER A 2 14.75 -51.68 21.24
CA SER A 2 14.27 -51.75 19.87
C SER A 2 12.76 -51.57 19.79
N GLY A 3 12.31 -50.63 18.96
CA GLY A 3 10.90 -50.44 18.59
C GLY A 3 10.71 -50.90 17.16
N ASP A 4 10.46 -52.20 17.03
CA ASP A 4 10.06 -52.92 15.83
C ASP A 4 8.94 -52.19 15.08
N HIS A 5 9.25 -51.67 13.89
CA HIS A 5 8.24 -51.26 12.91
C HIS A 5 8.39 -52.24 11.75
N GLY A 6 7.69 -53.36 11.88
CA GLY A 6 7.54 -54.37 10.84
C GLY A 6 6.94 -53.73 9.59
N ASN A 7 7.82 -53.37 8.65
CA ASN A 7 7.45 -53.13 7.27
C ASN A 7 7.29 -54.50 6.60
N THR A 8 6.10 -55.09 6.76
CA THR A 8 5.68 -56.29 6.01
C THR A 8 5.22 -55.89 4.61
N ALA A 9 6.06 -55.16 3.88
CA ALA A 9 5.99 -55.18 2.43
C ALA A 9 6.70 -56.47 2.02
N GLY A 10 5.90 -57.51 1.72
CA GLY A 10 6.40 -58.70 1.05
C GLY A 10 7.29 -58.24 -0.11
N VAL A 11 8.50 -58.77 -0.16
CA VAL A 11 9.43 -58.55 -1.27
C VAL A 11 8.71 -59.01 -2.53
N LEU A 12 8.08 -58.06 -3.24
CA LEU A 12 7.39 -58.32 -4.48
C LEU A 12 8.46 -58.66 -5.51
N ASP A 13 8.44 -59.92 -5.93
CA ASP A 13 9.37 -60.50 -6.88
C ASP A 13 9.10 -59.87 -8.26
N LEU A 14 9.80 -58.78 -8.56
CA LEU A 14 9.67 -57.99 -9.80
C LEU A 14 9.81 -58.85 -11.07
N GLU A 15 10.45 -60.02 -10.97
CA GLU A 15 10.62 -60.98 -12.07
C GLU A 15 9.38 -61.85 -12.37
N LYS A 16 8.37 -61.88 -11.48
CA LYS A 16 7.14 -62.70 -11.65
C LYS A 16 5.87 -61.89 -11.81
N MET A 17 5.97 -60.57 -11.82
CA MET A 17 4.85 -59.66 -11.81
C MET A 17 4.33 -59.42 -13.24
N THR A 18 3.02 -59.49 -13.45
CA THR A 18 2.47 -59.23 -14.78
C THR A 18 2.46 -57.74 -15.10
N LEU A 19 2.40 -57.39 -16.38
CA LEU A 19 2.38 -55.98 -16.81
C LEU A 19 1.17 -55.22 -16.21
N ALA A 20 0.04 -55.91 -16.01
CA ALA A 20 -1.16 -55.36 -15.39
C ALA A 20 -0.93 -55.05 -13.90
N ASP A 21 -0.35 -56.00 -13.16
CA ASP A 21 0.01 -55.79 -11.74
C ASP A 21 1.00 -54.61 -11.59
N TRP A 22 1.88 -54.41 -12.58
CA TRP A 22 2.81 -53.27 -12.62
C TRP A 22 2.10 -51.93 -12.82
N PHE A 23 1.07 -51.88 -13.67
CA PHE A 23 0.26 -50.67 -13.81
C PHE A 23 -0.53 -50.35 -12.53
N ASP A 24 -1.13 -51.35 -11.88
CA ASP A 24 -1.86 -51.17 -10.61
C ASP A 24 -0.93 -50.69 -9.47
N TYR A 25 0.28 -51.24 -9.40
CA TYR A 25 1.31 -50.77 -8.47
C TYR A 25 1.73 -49.32 -8.75
N MET A 26 1.93 -48.95 -10.02
CA MET A 26 2.33 -47.59 -10.39
C MET A 26 1.24 -46.55 -10.12
N GLU A 27 -0.03 -46.91 -10.31
CA GLU A 27 -1.15 -45.99 -10.14
C GLU A 27 -1.42 -45.68 -8.66
N ASP A 28 -1.35 -46.69 -7.80
CA ASP A 28 -1.66 -46.54 -6.39
C ASP A 28 -0.44 -46.24 -5.50
N TYR A 29 0.69 -46.89 -5.73
CA TYR A 29 1.84 -46.83 -4.81
C TYR A 29 2.75 -45.65 -5.13
N LEU A 30 3.08 -45.41 -6.40
CA LEU A 30 4.01 -44.34 -6.77
C LEU A 30 3.41 -42.96 -6.53
N SER A 31 2.11 -42.79 -6.80
CA SER A 31 1.42 -41.53 -6.52
C SER A 31 1.40 -41.21 -5.02
N LYS A 32 1.04 -42.20 -4.18
CA LYS A 32 1.05 -42.05 -2.71
C LYS A 32 2.45 -41.76 -2.17
N TYR A 33 3.46 -42.47 -2.68
CA TYR A 33 4.85 -42.25 -2.31
C TYR A 33 5.34 -40.83 -2.66
N ILE A 34 5.00 -40.33 -3.85
CA ILE A 34 5.35 -38.95 -4.26
C ILE A 34 4.64 -37.93 -3.37
N THR A 35 3.35 -38.12 -3.08
CA THR A 35 2.62 -37.21 -2.18
C THR A 35 3.20 -37.21 -0.77
N ASP A 36 3.53 -38.38 -0.21
CA ASP A 36 4.07 -38.47 1.15
C ASP A 36 5.45 -37.82 1.27
N GLU A 37 6.35 -38.05 0.30
CA GLU A 37 7.67 -37.42 0.31
C GLU A 37 7.60 -35.90 0.07
N THR A 38 6.67 -35.43 -0.77
CA THR A 38 6.46 -33.98 -0.96
C THR A 38 5.83 -33.32 0.28
N GLU A 39 4.87 -33.97 0.93
CA GLU A 39 4.32 -33.50 2.20
C GLU A 39 5.37 -33.41 3.30
N LYS A 40 6.26 -34.41 3.39
CA LYS A 40 7.36 -34.45 4.35
C LYS A 40 8.33 -33.29 4.14
N LEU A 41 8.73 -33.02 2.89
CA LEU A 41 9.54 -31.85 2.52
C LEU A 41 8.85 -30.52 2.91
N ILE A 42 7.56 -30.39 2.62
CA ILE A 42 6.78 -29.19 2.96
C ILE A 42 6.72 -29.00 4.48
N ARG A 43 6.48 -30.07 5.25
CA ARG A 43 6.44 -30.02 6.72
C ARG A 43 7.77 -29.55 7.30
N GLU A 44 8.90 -30.03 6.78
CA GLU A 44 10.22 -29.55 7.20
C GLU A 44 10.43 -28.07 6.90
N MET A 45 10.06 -27.62 5.71
CA MET A 45 10.14 -26.21 5.33
C MET A 45 9.29 -25.32 6.23
N GLN A 46 8.05 -25.75 6.54
CA GLN A 46 7.17 -25.04 7.45
C GLN A 46 7.73 -24.98 8.88
N MET A 47 8.32 -26.06 9.37
CA MET A 47 8.95 -26.09 10.70
C MET A 47 10.18 -25.16 10.76
N LYS A 48 11.02 -25.15 9.73
CA LYS A 48 12.13 -24.20 9.59
C LYS A 48 11.62 -22.75 9.55
N ALA A 49 10.56 -22.47 8.78
CA ALA A 49 9.95 -21.15 8.72
C ALA A 49 9.41 -20.68 10.07
N LYS A 50 8.65 -21.54 10.79
CA LYS A 50 8.14 -21.25 12.14
C LYS A 50 9.27 -20.97 13.14
N ARG A 51 10.37 -21.73 13.06
CA ARG A 51 11.56 -21.53 13.91
C ARG A 51 12.22 -20.18 13.65
N VAL A 52 12.41 -19.82 12.38
CA VAL A 52 12.93 -18.49 12.00
C VAL A 52 12.01 -17.39 12.50
N ASP A 53 10.70 -17.54 12.35
CA ASP A 53 9.73 -16.52 12.76
C ASP A 53 9.72 -16.31 14.29
N LYS A 54 9.80 -17.41 15.06
CA LYS A 54 9.97 -17.36 16.53
C LYS A 54 11.28 -16.67 16.93
N TYR A 55 12.39 -16.99 16.26
CA TYR A 55 13.68 -16.34 16.50
C TYR A 55 13.63 -14.84 16.17
N MET A 56 13.05 -14.46 15.03
CA MET A 56 12.91 -13.06 14.62
C MET A 56 12.04 -12.26 15.62
N ARG A 57 10.98 -12.86 16.17
CA ARG A 57 10.17 -12.26 17.26
C ARG A 57 11.00 -12.05 18.52
N GLN A 58 11.76 -13.06 18.95
CA GLN A 58 12.64 -12.96 20.12
C GLN A 58 13.75 -11.90 19.94
N GLN A 59 14.35 -11.82 18.75
CA GLN A 59 15.35 -10.81 18.43
C GLN A 59 14.77 -9.39 18.42
N LYS A 60 13.53 -9.21 17.96
CA LYS A 60 12.82 -7.92 18.05
C LYS A 60 12.54 -7.50 19.49
N MET A 61 12.15 -8.43 20.36
CA MET A 61 11.93 -8.14 21.79
C MET A 61 13.25 -7.80 22.51
N LYS A 62 14.35 -8.49 22.17
CA LYS A 62 15.69 -8.25 22.76
C LYS A 62 16.34 -6.95 22.31
N LYS A 63 16.10 -6.47 21.08
CA LYS A 63 16.75 -5.26 20.54
C LYS A 63 16.13 -3.94 21.01
N GLY A 64 15.03 -3.96 21.77
CA GLY A 64 14.28 -2.73 22.09
C GLY A 64 13.71 -2.08 20.81
N SER A 65 12.57 -1.42 20.92
CA SER A 65 11.83 -0.86 19.77
C SER A 65 12.49 0.39 19.16
N ALA A 66 13.74 0.32 18.73
CA ALA A 66 14.47 1.42 18.11
C ALA A 66 15.04 1.08 16.72
N SER A 67 14.45 0.13 15.99
CA SER A 67 14.72 0.08 14.54
C SER A 67 14.05 1.29 13.89
N LYS A 68 14.86 2.15 13.25
CA LYS A 68 14.33 3.21 12.38
C LYS A 68 13.35 2.54 11.43
N LYS A 69 12.09 3.01 11.41
CA LYS A 69 11.09 2.54 10.44
C LYS A 69 11.56 2.93 9.04
N THR A 70 12.39 2.10 8.42
CA THR A 70 12.69 2.25 7.00
C THR A 70 11.38 2.03 6.26
N ARG A 71 10.90 3.04 5.55
CA ARG A 71 9.67 2.92 4.76
C ARG A 71 9.88 1.79 3.75
N GLY A 72 9.24 0.65 4.01
CA GLY A 72 9.22 -0.45 3.07
C GLY A 72 8.53 -0.05 1.77
N ARG A 73 8.72 -0.86 0.72
CA ARG A 73 8.01 -0.70 -0.55
C ARG A 73 6.51 -0.58 -0.29
N THR A 74 5.87 0.45 -0.83
CA THR A 74 4.43 0.69 -0.66
C THR A 74 3.65 -0.51 -1.19
N ARG A 75 3.04 -1.30 -0.30
CA ARG A 75 2.25 -2.51 -0.64
C ARG A 75 0.81 -2.16 -1.07
N LEU A 76 0.65 -1.20 -1.98
CA LEU A 76 -0.66 -0.85 -2.56
C LEU A 76 -0.89 -1.66 -3.83
N GLN A 77 -0.88 -2.98 -3.72
CA GLN A 77 -0.86 -3.86 -4.89
C GLN A 77 -2.26 -4.22 -5.42
N LEU A 78 -3.35 -3.96 -4.69
CA LEU A 78 -4.68 -4.52 -5.06
C LEU A 78 -5.88 -3.60 -4.82
N LEU A 79 -5.69 -2.29 -4.54
CA LEU A 79 -6.83 -1.35 -4.43
C LEU A 79 -7.66 -1.31 -5.72
N HIS A 80 -7.01 -1.50 -6.86
CA HIS A 80 -7.63 -1.51 -8.17
C HIS A 80 -8.36 -2.82 -8.51
N LEU A 81 -8.12 -3.90 -7.75
CA LEU A 81 -8.85 -5.17 -7.89
C LEU A 81 -10.17 -5.17 -7.10
N GLN A 82 -10.41 -4.17 -6.26
CA GLN A 82 -11.69 -4.01 -5.59
C GLN A 82 -12.73 -3.62 -6.63
N LYS A 83 -13.62 -4.56 -6.97
CA LYS A 83 -14.72 -4.37 -7.92
C LYS A 83 -15.92 -3.63 -7.30
N GLU A 84 -15.96 -3.55 -5.97
CA GLU A 84 -17.03 -2.86 -5.25
C GLU A 84 -16.76 -1.36 -5.16
N LEU A 85 -17.82 -0.57 -5.38
CA LEU A 85 -17.76 0.88 -5.20
C LEU A 85 -17.65 1.20 -3.71
N ILE A 86 -16.59 1.90 -3.34
CA ILE A 86 -16.41 2.40 -1.97
C ILE A 86 -17.09 3.77 -1.89
N GLN A 87 -18.11 3.89 -1.05
CA GLN A 87 -18.70 5.18 -0.72
C GLN A 87 -17.70 6.01 0.08
N VAL A 88 -17.38 7.20 -0.43
CA VAL A 88 -16.48 8.13 0.23
C VAL A 88 -17.29 9.30 0.79
N GLU A 89 -17.23 9.45 2.11
CA GLU A 89 -17.84 10.58 2.80
C GLU A 89 -17.09 11.87 2.47
N LEU A 90 -17.84 12.95 2.29
CA LEU A 90 -17.30 14.27 1.94
C LEU A 90 -17.66 15.27 3.04
N ASN A 91 -16.75 16.19 3.37
CA ASN A 91 -17.12 17.37 4.18
C ASN A 91 -17.91 18.38 3.35
N VAL A 92 -18.31 19.45 4.02
CA VAL A 92 -18.91 20.67 3.48
C VAL A 92 -18.12 21.25 2.28
N LEU A 93 -16.79 21.07 2.25
CA LEU A 93 -15.92 21.51 1.16
C LEU A 93 -15.77 20.47 0.03
N ARG A 94 -16.62 19.43 0.02
CA ARG A 94 -16.58 18.30 -0.93
C ARG A 94 -15.24 17.57 -0.96
N GLN A 95 -14.57 17.49 0.20
CA GLN A 95 -13.29 16.81 0.34
C GLN A 95 -13.47 15.44 0.99
N PRO A 96 -12.78 14.40 0.51
CA PRO A 96 -12.92 13.05 1.01
C PRO A 96 -12.37 12.90 2.43
N ILE A 97 -13.17 12.29 3.31
CA ILE A 97 -12.88 12.08 4.73
C ILE A 97 -12.95 10.59 5.09
N GLY A 98 -12.42 10.28 6.27
CA GLY A 98 -12.43 8.93 6.84
C GLY A 98 -11.44 7.98 6.17
N GLU A 99 -11.57 6.71 6.53
CA GLU A 99 -10.79 5.62 5.95
C GLU A 99 -11.04 5.44 4.44
N PRO A 100 -12.28 5.55 3.93
CA PRO A 100 -12.55 5.56 2.49
C PRO A 100 -11.82 6.68 1.76
N GLY A 101 -11.81 7.91 2.30
CA GLY A 101 -11.09 9.04 1.71
C GLY A 101 -9.57 8.84 1.72
N HIS A 102 -9.04 8.20 2.77
CA HIS A 102 -7.62 7.82 2.80
C HIS A 102 -7.27 6.80 1.70
N LYS A 103 -8.09 5.75 1.53
CA LYS A 103 -7.94 4.76 0.45
C LYS A 103 -8.00 5.41 -0.93
N LEU A 104 -8.93 6.35 -1.15
CA LEU A 104 -9.02 7.12 -2.38
C LEU A 104 -7.72 7.90 -2.65
N GLY A 105 -7.18 8.59 -1.64
CA GLY A 105 -5.90 9.30 -1.77
C GLY A 105 -4.73 8.38 -2.09
N GLN A 106 -4.70 7.18 -1.50
CA GLN A 106 -3.71 6.15 -1.82
C GLN A 106 -3.84 5.65 -3.27
N TYR A 107 -5.07 5.41 -3.75
CA TYR A 107 -5.36 4.99 -5.11
C TYR A 107 -4.94 6.03 -6.15
N ILE A 108 -5.30 7.30 -5.96
CA ILE A 108 -4.85 8.41 -6.83
C ILE A 108 -3.32 8.53 -6.81
N GLY A 109 -2.72 8.41 -5.62
CA GLY A 109 -1.27 8.39 -5.46
C GLY A 109 -0.60 7.23 -6.19
N PHE A 110 -1.25 6.06 -6.23
CA PHE A 110 -0.83 4.91 -7.02
C PHE A 110 -0.89 5.24 -8.51
N ILE A 111 -2.02 5.73 -9.03
CA ILE A 111 -2.17 6.10 -10.46
C ILE A 111 -1.05 7.05 -10.91
N ARG A 112 -0.75 8.08 -10.11
CA ARG A 112 0.30 9.07 -10.41
C ARG A 112 1.71 8.50 -10.33
N LYS A 113 1.99 7.65 -9.34
CA LYS A 113 3.33 7.06 -9.12
C LYS A 113 3.59 5.89 -10.06
N HIS A 114 2.53 5.17 -10.45
CA HIS A 114 2.61 4.13 -11.45
C HIS A 114 3.16 4.74 -12.74
N ARG A 115 3.93 3.96 -13.50
CA ARG A 115 4.65 4.45 -14.68
C ARG A 115 3.73 5.01 -15.77
N LEU A 116 2.40 4.94 -15.63
CA LEU A 116 1.39 5.39 -16.58
C LEU A 116 1.45 6.90 -16.85
N MET A 117 1.31 7.75 -15.82
CA MET A 117 1.33 9.21 -16.03
C MET A 117 2.70 9.71 -16.50
N LYS A 118 3.81 9.17 -15.96
CA LYS A 118 5.16 9.52 -16.42
C LYS A 118 5.45 9.10 -17.86
N LYS A 119 4.86 7.99 -18.32
CA LYS A 119 4.95 7.56 -19.72
C LYS A 119 4.07 8.43 -20.63
N TYR A 120 2.86 8.78 -20.17
CA TYR A 120 1.96 9.70 -20.86
C TYR A 120 2.60 11.07 -21.12
N GLU A 121 3.21 11.69 -20.11
CA GLU A 121 3.86 13.01 -20.25
C GLU A 121 5.07 13.02 -21.21
N LYS A 122 5.75 11.88 -21.40
CA LYS A 122 6.95 11.77 -22.25
C LYS A 122 6.65 11.47 -23.72
N SER A 123 5.45 11.01 -24.03
CA SER A 123 5.14 10.48 -25.35
C SER A 123 4.14 11.37 -26.06
N SER A 124 4.66 12.21 -26.97
CA SER A 124 3.83 13.12 -27.78
C SER A 124 2.87 12.38 -28.72
N ASN A 125 3.11 11.07 -28.99
CA ASN A 125 2.45 10.31 -30.05
C ASN A 125 1.67 9.05 -29.58
N GLU A 126 1.56 8.76 -28.28
CA GLU A 126 0.97 7.49 -27.77
C GLU A 126 -0.34 7.67 -27.00
N LYS A 127 -1.27 8.49 -27.50
CA LYS A 127 -2.64 8.54 -26.95
C LYS A 127 -3.36 7.18 -27.06
N GLU A 128 -3.09 6.41 -28.12
CA GLU A 128 -3.67 5.07 -28.35
C GLU A 128 -3.04 3.98 -27.48
N LYS A 129 -1.70 3.96 -27.34
CA LYS A 129 -0.95 2.95 -26.57
C LYS A 129 -1.22 2.96 -25.07
N LEU A 130 -1.69 4.08 -24.52
CA LEU A 130 -2.07 4.14 -23.11
C LEU A 130 -3.42 3.50 -22.81
N SER A 131 -4.25 3.24 -23.81
CA SER A 131 -5.49 2.48 -23.63
C SER A 131 -5.21 0.98 -23.40
N GLU A 132 -4.12 0.44 -23.95
CA GLU A 132 -3.69 -0.95 -23.78
C GLU A 132 -2.95 -1.20 -22.45
N LEU A 133 -2.34 -0.17 -21.87
CA LEU A 133 -1.49 -0.30 -20.68
C LEU A 133 -2.26 -0.38 -19.36
N ILE A 134 -3.57 -0.25 -19.41
CA ILE A 134 -4.40 -0.05 -18.23
C ILE A 134 -5.39 -1.22 -18.12
N ASN A 135 -4.85 -2.38 -17.78
CA ASN A 135 -5.66 -3.48 -17.26
C ASN A 135 -6.16 -3.18 -15.83
N ASP A 136 -5.50 -2.26 -15.12
CA ASP A 136 -5.75 -2.02 -13.69
C ASP A 136 -6.70 -0.85 -13.39
N VAL A 137 -6.86 0.14 -14.26
CA VAL A 137 -7.79 1.27 -14.05
C VAL A 137 -8.90 1.21 -15.08
N GLY A 138 -10.17 1.33 -14.68
CA GLY A 138 -11.27 1.29 -15.63
C GLY A 138 -11.10 2.33 -16.75
N LYS A 139 -11.32 1.92 -18.00
CA LYS A 139 -11.12 2.75 -19.21
C LYS A 139 -11.83 4.11 -19.12
N GLU A 140 -13.06 4.12 -18.63
CA GLU A 140 -13.85 5.34 -18.43
C GLU A 140 -13.23 6.31 -17.41
N GLN A 141 -12.76 5.78 -16.27
CA GLN A 141 -12.12 6.59 -15.23
C GLN A 141 -10.81 7.20 -15.76
N TRP A 142 -10.05 6.45 -16.54
CA TRP A 142 -8.84 6.93 -17.19
C TRP A 142 -9.13 8.06 -18.19
N ASN A 143 -10.14 7.88 -19.05
CA ASN A 143 -10.54 8.90 -20.03
C ASN A 143 -10.95 10.21 -19.37
N LEU A 144 -11.74 10.15 -18.29
CA LEU A 144 -12.14 11.32 -17.50
C LEU A 144 -10.93 12.03 -16.88
N LEU A 145 -9.98 11.26 -16.33
CA LEU A 145 -8.74 11.80 -15.78
C LEU A 145 -7.93 12.53 -16.85
N VAL A 146 -7.67 11.88 -17.99
CA VAL A 146 -6.90 12.48 -19.10
C VAL A 146 -7.57 13.75 -19.61
N LYS A 147 -8.90 13.75 -19.79
CA LYS A 147 -9.67 14.94 -20.18
C LYS A 147 -9.50 16.08 -19.18
N PHE A 148 -9.55 15.79 -17.88
CA PHE A 148 -9.37 16.79 -16.83
C PHE A 148 -7.94 17.36 -16.82
N TRP A 149 -6.91 16.53 -16.93
CA TRP A 149 -5.52 17.00 -16.88
C TRP A 149 -5.11 17.79 -18.13
N ASN A 150 -5.66 17.45 -19.30
CA ASN A 150 -5.49 18.23 -20.53
C ASN A 150 -6.38 19.49 -20.57
N SER A 151 -7.30 19.67 -19.61
CA SER A 151 -8.12 20.87 -19.53
C SER A 151 -7.31 22.07 -19.02
N GLU A 152 -7.71 23.27 -19.43
CA GLU A 152 -7.12 24.52 -18.96
C GLU A 152 -7.12 24.62 -17.42
N LYS A 153 -8.23 24.21 -16.79
CA LYS A 153 -8.35 24.17 -15.32
C LYS A 153 -7.30 23.27 -14.66
N GLY A 154 -7.02 22.11 -15.26
CA GLY A 154 -6.00 21.18 -14.77
C GLY A 154 -4.59 21.76 -14.91
N ASN A 155 -4.31 22.36 -16.06
CA ASN A 155 -3.01 22.95 -16.36
C ASN A 155 -2.70 24.17 -15.47
N ASN A 156 -3.63 25.12 -15.38
CA ASN A 156 -3.51 26.32 -14.54
C ASN A 156 -3.27 25.95 -13.07
N ARG A 157 -3.95 24.90 -12.59
CA ARG A 157 -3.76 24.38 -11.23
C ARG A 157 -2.35 23.79 -11.05
N SER A 158 -1.83 23.07 -12.04
CA SER A 158 -0.49 22.49 -12.01
C SER A 158 0.59 23.58 -11.99
N GLU A 159 0.47 24.58 -12.84
CA GLU A 159 1.41 25.71 -12.93
C GLU A 159 1.40 26.55 -11.65
N THR A 160 0.21 26.92 -11.17
CA THR A 160 0.05 27.63 -9.88
C THR A 160 0.71 26.84 -8.74
N ASN A 161 0.50 25.52 -8.69
CA ASN A 161 1.10 24.67 -7.66
C ASN A 161 2.63 24.60 -7.76
N LYS A 162 3.20 24.57 -8.98
CA LYS A 162 4.67 24.60 -9.18
C LYS A 162 5.25 25.92 -8.66
N THR A 163 4.65 27.04 -9.03
CA THR A 163 5.07 28.37 -8.57
C THR A 163 4.95 28.51 -7.05
N ASN A 164 3.83 28.05 -6.48
CA ASN A 164 3.63 28.07 -5.03
C ASN A 164 4.62 27.16 -4.29
N TYR A 165 4.93 25.98 -4.84
CA TYR A 165 5.94 25.09 -4.28
C TYR A 165 7.34 25.73 -4.30
N GLY A 166 7.69 26.45 -5.37
CA GLY A 166 8.95 27.21 -5.45
C GLY A 166 9.04 28.34 -4.41
N LYS A 167 7.90 28.89 -3.97
CA LYS A 167 7.80 29.92 -2.92
C LYS A 167 7.62 29.35 -1.52
N MET A 168 7.57 28.03 -1.35
CA MET A 168 7.30 27.39 -0.07
C MET A 168 8.51 27.56 0.87
N MET A 169 8.37 28.44 1.87
CA MET A 169 9.43 28.69 2.86
C MET A 169 9.36 27.78 4.09
N MET A 170 8.17 27.24 4.42
CA MET A 170 7.94 26.47 5.64
C MET A 170 7.27 25.13 5.32
N HIS A 171 7.84 24.04 5.82
CA HIS A 171 7.22 22.71 5.71
C HIS A 171 6.20 22.49 6.84
N HIS A 172 5.03 21.96 6.50
CA HIS A 172 4.03 21.58 7.49
C HIS A 172 4.52 20.38 8.33
N THR A 173 4.09 20.35 9.60
CA THR A 173 4.40 19.33 10.62
C THR A 173 3.22 18.39 10.90
N GLY A 174 2.09 18.54 10.19
CA GLY A 174 0.87 17.71 10.31
C GLY A 174 1.04 16.21 9.99
N GLY A 175 2.21 15.79 9.52
CA GLY A 175 2.56 14.38 9.35
C GLY A 175 1.77 13.71 8.24
N THR A 176 1.11 12.59 8.56
CA THR A 176 0.34 11.78 7.58
C THR A 176 -1.14 12.19 7.50
N LYS A 177 -1.58 13.14 8.34
CA LYS A 177 -2.96 13.65 8.31
C LYS A 177 -3.12 14.59 7.11
N SER A 178 -4.15 14.36 6.30
CA SER A 178 -4.53 15.29 5.23
C SER A 178 -5.17 16.55 5.80
N PHE A 179 -5.12 17.67 5.07
CA PHE A 179 -5.84 18.88 5.46
C PHE A 179 -7.36 18.67 5.56
N ALA A 180 -7.93 17.80 4.72
CA ALA A 180 -9.35 17.44 4.81
C ALA A 180 -9.70 16.82 6.16
N ARG A 181 -8.86 15.87 6.64
CA ARG A 181 -9.02 15.24 7.95
C ARG A 181 -8.78 16.22 9.09
N LEU A 182 -7.79 17.09 8.97
CA LEU A 182 -7.54 18.11 10.00
C LEU A 182 -8.67 19.12 10.09
N ARG A 183 -9.30 19.49 8.97
CA ARG A 183 -10.46 20.38 8.98
C ARG A 183 -11.66 19.76 9.69
N ASP A 184 -11.94 18.50 9.36
CA ASP A 184 -13.00 17.71 9.99
C ASP A 184 -12.77 17.53 11.50
N GLU A 185 -11.53 17.23 11.91
CA GLU A 185 -11.16 17.10 13.33
C GLU A 185 -11.24 18.43 14.11
N LEU A 186 -11.00 19.57 13.43
CA LEU A 186 -11.00 20.90 14.05
C LEU A 186 -12.39 21.54 14.11
N ASP A 187 -13.34 21.03 13.34
CA ASP A 187 -14.70 21.53 13.35
C ASP A 187 -15.72 20.42 13.05
N PRO A 188 -16.25 19.76 14.10
CA PRO A 188 -17.30 18.76 13.95
C PRO A 188 -18.67 19.36 13.58
N GLU A 189 -18.82 20.70 13.60
CA GLU A 189 -20.08 21.40 13.31
C GLU A 189 -20.25 21.82 11.83
N GLY A 190 -19.24 21.58 10.98
CA GLY A 190 -19.29 21.86 9.53
C GLY A 190 -18.99 23.30 9.11
N LYS A 191 -18.57 24.18 10.01
CA LYS A 191 -18.01 25.50 9.74
C LYS A 191 -16.52 25.41 9.37
N GLU A 192 -16.11 26.15 8.35
CA GLU A 192 -14.70 26.14 7.92
C GLU A 192 -13.79 26.64 9.07
N PRO A 193 -12.80 25.83 9.51
CA PRO A 193 -11.87 26.26 10.54
C PRO A 193 -11.11 27.49 10.07
N ASP A 194 -10.92 28.45 10.97
CA ASP A 194 -10.14 29.65 10.67
C ASP A 194 -8.74 29.29 10.17
N LYS A 195 -8.24 30.07 9.20
CA LYS A 195 -6.92 29.88 8.57
C LYS A 195 -5.82 29.87 9.63
N ILE A 196 -5.95 30.69 10.68
CA ILE A 196 -5.00 30.76 11.79
C ILE A 196 -5.03 29.46 12.60
N THR A 197 -6.22 28.93 12.89
CA THR A 197 -6.40 27.65 13.60
C THR A 197 -5.82 26.49 12.80
N MET A 198 -6.07 26.45 11.49
CA MET A 198 -5.48 25.47 10.59
C MET A 198 -3.94 25.59 10.55
N PHE A 199 -3.41 26.81 10.50
CA PHE A 199 -1.97 27.06 10.51
C PHE A 199 -1.33 26.56 11.81
N LYS A 200 -1.92 26.87 12.98
CA LYS A 200 -1.46 26.35 14.27
C LYS A 200 -1.47 24.83 14.32
N ALA A 201 -2.54 24.19 13.89
CA ALA A 201 -2.64 22.73 13.88
C ALA A 201 -1.62 22.05 12.96
N THR A 202 -1.20 22.71 11.88
CA THR A 202 -0.34 22.12 10.84
C THR A 202 1.13 22.47 10.96
N TYR A 203 1.49 23.50 11.72
CA TYR A 203 2.87 23.97 11.88
C TYR A 203 3.40 23.92 13.31
N THR A 204 2.56 23.60 14.30
CA THR A 204 3.06 23.28 15.66
C THR A 204 3.68 21.88 15.69
N LYS A 205 4.84 21.74 16.32
CA LYS A 205 5.44 20.42 16.60
C LYS A 205 4.83 19.87 17.90
N LYS A 206 4.91 18.54 18.10
CA LYS A 206 4.56 17.93 19.40
C LYS A 206 5.37 18.59 20.53
N LYS A 207 4.79 18.64 21.74
CA LYS A 207 5.19 19.44 22.92
C LYS A 207 6.69 19.43 23.29
N ASP A 208 7.51 18.51 22.79
CA ASP A 208 8.95 18.41 23.07
C ASP A 208 9.89 19.03 22.02
N LYS A 209 9.38 19.64 20.93
CA LYS A 209 10.26 20.15 19.87
C LYS A 209 10.09 21.65 19.64
N SER A 210 11.22 22.37 19.67
CA SER A 210 11.30 23.79 19.36
C SER A 210 10.69 24.10 17.97
N THR A 211 9.76 25.05 17.96
CA THR A 211 9.13 25.58 16.75
C THR A 211 10.16 26.36 15.95
N ASP A 212 10.13 26.21 14.63
CA ASP A 212 11.02 26.97 13.74
C ASP A 212 10.77 28.48 13.93
N PRO A 213 11.82 29.32 14.06
CA PRO A 213 11.67 30.76 14.24
C PRO A 213 10.85 31.42 13.11
N THR A 214 10.93 30.89 11.89
CA THR A 214 10.13 31.35 10.74
C THR A 214 8.64 31.11 10.96
N VAL A 215 8.30 29.95 11.51
CA VAL A 215 6.92 29.57 11.85
C VAL A 215 6.41 30.41 13.00
N ALA A 216 7.23 30.65 14.03
CA ALA A 216 6.88 31.51 15.15
C ALA A 216 6.56 32.95 14.68
N ASN A 217 7.43 33.54 13.85
CA ASN A 217 7.22 34.86 13.27
C ASN A 217 5.95 34.93 12.39
N ALA A 218 5.68 33.87 11.62
CA ALA A 218 4.44 33.78 10.85
C ALA A 218 3.19 33.70 11.73
N MET A 219 3.24 32.99 12.86
CA MET A 219 2.13 32.93 13.82
C MET A 219 1.83 34.29 14.44
N VAL A 220 2.86 35.07 14.77
CA VAL A 220 2.71 36.43 15.30
C VAL A 220 2.05 37.34 14.26
N ARG A 221 2.56 37.35 13.01
CA ARG A 221 1.95 38.11 11.91
C ARG A 221 0.48 37.72 11.65
N CYS A 222 0.18 36.43 11.70
CA CYS A 222 -1.21 35.95 11.55
C CYS A 222 -2.11 36.39 12.71
N ALA A 223 -1.57 36.56 13.92
CA ALA A 223 -2.32 37.03 15.08
C ALA A 223 -2.56 38.55 15.07
N GLU A 224 -1.62 39.31 14.49
CA GLU A 224 -1.67 40.78 14.36
C GLU A 224 -2.56 41.25 13.20
N SER A 225 -2.82 40.40 12.21
CA SER A 225 -3.65 40.72 11.04
C SER A 225 -5.17 40.61 11.30
N LYS A 226 -5.60 40.69 12.56
CA LYS A 226 -7.02 40.66 12.97
C LYS A 226 -7.66 42.04 12.98
#